data_AF-A0A0K0D2R1-F1
#
_entry.id   AF-A0A0K0D2R1-F1
#
_cell.length_a   1.000
_cell.length_b   1.000
_cell.length_c   1.000
_cell.angle_alpha   90.00
_cell.angle_beta   90.00
_cell.angle_gamma   90.00
#
_symmetry.space_group_name_H-M   'P 1'
#
loop_
_entity.id
_entity.type
_entity.pdbx_description
1 polymer ?
#
loop_
_entity_poly.entity_id
_entity_poly.type
_entity_poly.pdbx_seq_one_letter_code
_entity_poly.pdbx_strand_id
1 'polypeptide(L)'
;MAAYHKKFHKKIVLDSDRSKYSSAVAYINVDHIAGGELLDIKAVPVLYRAILEAVKRIFTNRSSLRAPYTNGSSTESFLDSREHLRSGGPSTHNRGVLEIGLPSGGSDYQRFITFAGIPAADLKLEPRPGQSYALYHTMYETPWTVENLIDPSFSSFTSIGQLWIEIVHRLANSLVIPFNVLDYAQSLISLFRKVEVFLSKMDLRKASPWLPHKLNNVQVALRRFQSACRKIQLEAQDITSGLSDVSIQRLDSINTRLQYAERSFLDSTDVSNPFYRHLVFSPSKHSSRFTPFSSILDPAIAYQLTSNETHLHQLELAITKVQYAIESAIDTLH
;
A
#
# COMPACT_ATOMS: atom_id res chain seq x y z
N MET A 1 4.75 -26.00 7.62
CA MET A 1 5.02 -24.61 8.07
C MET A 1 3.80 -23.68 8.12
N ALA A 2 2.67 -23.96 7.46
CA ALA A 2 1.45 -23.13 7.57
C ALA A 2 0.89 -22.96 9.01
N ALA A 3 1.16 -23.92 9.90
CA ALA A 3 0.83 -23.82 11.34
C ALA A 3 1.78 -22.89 12.11
N TYR A 4 3.01 -22.65 11.62
CA TYR A 4 4.02 -21.81 12.24
C TYR A 4 3.83 -20.33 11.89
N HIS A 5 3.50 -20.01 10.62
CA HIS A 5 3.07 -18.65 10.22
C HIS A 5 1.81 -18.20 10.99
N LYS A 6 0.84 -19.10 11.22
CA LYS A 6 -0.32 -18.83 12.08
C LYS A 6 0.05 -18.54 13.55
N LYS A 7 1.19 -19.03 14.05
CA LYS A 7 1.66 -18.84 15.43
C LYS A 7 2.52 -17.57 15.59
N PHE A 8 3.29 -17.19 14.57
CA PHE A 8 4.12 -15.98 14.59
C PHE A 8 3.32 -14.70 14.36
N HIS A 9 2.39 -14.69 13.38
CA HIS A 9 1.40 -13.61 13.23
C HIS A 9 0.54 -13.40 14.49
N LYS A 10 0.34 -14.47 15.28
CA LYS A 10 -0.35 -14.38 16.55
C LYS A 10 0.48 -13.53 17.54
N LYS A 11 1.76 -13.80 17.81
CA LYS A 11 2.43 -13.14 18.96
C LYS A 11 2.65 -11.63 18.83
N ILE A 12 2.98 -11.08 17.66
CA ILE A 12 3.32 -9.65 17.55
C ILE A 12 2.05 -8.76 17.63
N VAL A 13 0.90 -9.24 17.17
CA VAL A 13 -0.37 -8.48 17.08
C VAL A 13 -1.49 -9.10 17.93
N LEU A 14 -1.17 -9.96 18.91
CA LEU A 14 -2.15 -10.49 19.88
C LEU A 14 -2.44 -9.52 21.02
N ASP A 15 -1.57 -8.55 21.24
CA ASP A 15 -1.91 -7.44 22.13
C ASP A 15 -2.80 -6.47 21.34
N SER A 16 -4.05 -6.34 21.78
CA SER A 16 -5.00 -5.37 21.24
C SER A 16 -4.57 -3.93 21.51
N ASP A 17 -3.55 -3.72 22.35
CA ASP A 17 -2.99 -2.41 22.58
C ASP A 17 -2.19 -1.91 21.37
N ARG A 18 -2.75 -0.88 20.73
CA ARG A 18 -2.15 -0.18 19.59
C ARG A 18 -1.13 0.88 20.04
N SER A 19 -1.11 1.26 21.31
CA SER A 19 -0.23 2.30 21.85
C SER A 19 1.25 1.98 21.62
N LYS A 20 1.62 0.70 21.65
CA LYS A 20 2.97 0.20 21.37
C LYS A 20 3.48 0.50 19.96
N TYR A 21 2.58 0.82 19.04
CA TYR A 21 2.89 1.18 17.66
C TYR A 21 2.88 2.69 17.41
N SER A 22 2.60 3.50 18.44
CA SER A 22 2.42 4.95 18.30
C SER A 22 3.60 5.67 17.65
N SER A 23 4.84 5.22 17.91
CA SER A 23 6.07 5.78 17.35
C SER A 23 6.48 5.20 15.99
N ALA A 24 5.84 4.13 15.51
CA ALA A 24 6.24 3.50 14.25
C ALA A 24 5.91 4.40 13.06
N VAL A 25 6.92 4.70 12.23
CA VAL A 25 6.79 5.51 11.03
C VAL A 25 6.26 4.68 9.86
N ALA A 26 6.93 3.57 9.54
CA ALA A 26 6.54 2.65 8.48
C ALA A 26 7.02 1.22 8.78
N TYR A 27 6.44 0.22 8.11
CA TYR A 27 6.88 -1.17 8.16
C TYR A 27 7.33 -1.64 6.77
N ILE A 28 8.59 -2.04 6.63
CA ILE A 28 9.16 -2.49 5.35
C ILE A 28 9.47 -3.98 5.43
N ASN A 29 8.69 -4.76 4.69
CA ASN A 29 8.74 -6.21 4.67
C ASN A 29 9.53 -6.73 3.47
N VAL A 30 10.30 -7.78 3.69
CA VAL A 30 10.90 -8.61 2.65
C VAL A 30 10.47 -10.04 2.96
N ASP A 31 9.63 -10.62 2.11
CA ASP A 31 8.97 -11.90 2.39
C ASP A 31 9.77 -13.06 1.79
N HIS A 32 9.78 -13.18 0.46
CA HIS A 32 10.54 -14.22 -0.22
C HIS A 32 11.21 -13.69 -1.49
N ILE A 33 12.33 -14.33 -1.83
CA ILE A 33 13.15 -14.05 -3.00
C ILE A 33 13.14 -15.35 -3.81
N ALA A 34 12.26 -15.38 -4.81
CA ALA A 34 11.96 -16.54 -5.63
C ALA A 34 12.94 -16.73 -6.80
N GLY A 35 13.96 -15.88 -6.89
CA GLY A 35 14.84 -15.80 -8.04
C GLY A 35 14.23 -14.98 -9.18
N GLY A 36 15.01 -14.75 -10.23
CA GLY A 36 14.66 -13.81 -11.30
C GLY A 36 15.14 -12.39 -11.03
N GLU A 37 14.83 -11.49 -11.96
CA GLU A 37 15.29 -10.10 -11.94
C GLU A 37 14.13 -9.10 -11.79
N LEU A 38 12.88 -9.55 -11.62
CA LEU A 38 11.73 -8.67 -11.55
C LEU A 38 11.32 -8.37 -10.10
N LEU A 39 11.24 -7.08 -9.80
CA LEU A 39 10.86 -6.56 -8.49
C LEU A 39 9.34 -6.41 -8.41
N ASP A 40 8.70 -7.17 -7.51
CA ASP A 40 7.29 -6.99 -7.14
C ASP A 40 7.23 -6.19 -5.84
N ILE A 41 6.67 -4.98 -5.91
CA ILE A 41 6.49 -4.10 -4.77
C ILE A 41 5.00 -3.91 -4.54
N LYS A 42 4.56 -4.13 -3.30
CA LYS A 42 3.22 -3.73 -2.85
C LYS A 42 3.35 -2.78 -1.69
N ALA A 43 2.77 -1.59 -1.77
CA ALA A 43 2.94 -0.60 -0.72
C ALA A 43 1.71 0.30 -0.56
N VAL A 44 1.57 0.89 0.62
CA VAL A 44 0.66 2.03 0.81
C VAL A 44 1.16 3.21 -0.04
N PRO A 45 0.29 3.92 -0.79
CA PRO A 45 0.70 4.97 -1.72
C PRO A 45 1.58 6.09 -1.15
N VAL A 46 1.46 6.37 0.15
CA VAL A 46 2.30 7.37 0.83
C VAL A 46 3.80 7.05 0.75
N LEU A 47 4.17 5.78 0.55
CA LEU A 47 5.56 5.30 0.46
C LEU A 47 6.12 5.28 -0.98
N TYR A 48 5.28 5.51 -2.00
CA TYR A 48 5.66 5.26 -3.39
C TYR A 48 6.93 6.01 -3.81
N ARG A 49 7.01 7.33 -3.53
CA ARG A 49 8.20 8.10 -3.92
C ARG A 49 9.46 7.68 -3.19
N ALA A 50 9.39 7.43 -1.88
CA ALA A 50 10.55 6.99 -1.10
C ALA A 50 11.12 5.68 -1.65
N ILE A 51 10.24 4.74 -2.01
CA ILE A 51 10.62 3.46 -2.61
C ILE A 51 11.19 3.67 -4.02
N LEU A 52 10.53 4.45 -4.88
CA LEU A 52 11.01 4.70 -6.25
C LEU A 52 12.38 5.39 -6.26
N GLU A 53 12.62 6.34 -5.35
CA GLU A 53 13.94 6.99 -5.22
C GLU A 53 15.02 6.04 -4.69
N ALA A 54 14.67 5.12 -3.80
CA ALA A 54 15.57 4.05 -3.36
C ALA A 54 15.90 3.10 -4.52
N VAL A 55 14.89 2.66 -5.28
CA VAL A 55 15.07 1.82 -6.47
C VAL A 55 15.98 2.52 -7.48
N LYS A 56 15.70 3.78 -7.81
CA LYS A 56 16.56 4.56 -8.71
C LYS A 56 18.01 4.52 -8.22
N ARG A 57 18.27 4.85 -6.96
CA ARG A 57 19.65 4.88 -6.43
C ARG A 57 20.38 3.55 -6.50
N ILE A 58 19.70 2.44 -6.23
CA ILE A 58 20.32 1.09 -6.23
C ILE A 58 20.49 0.55 -7.65
N PHE A 59 19.49 0.71 -8.51
CA PHE A 59 19.43 0.04 -9.81
C PHE A 59 19.92 0.92 -10.98
N THR A 60 19.88 2.26 -10.90
CA THR A 60 20.47 3.12 -11.95
C THR A 60 21.97 3.34 -11.82
N ASN A 61 22.53 3.25 -10.60
CA ASN A 61 23.99 3.31 -10.40
C ASN A 61 24.71 1.98 -10.74
N ARG A 62 23.97 0.91 -11.03
CA ARG A 62 24.52 -0.34 -11.55
C ARG A 62 24.36 -0.40 -13.05
N SER A 63 25.42 -0.05 -13.78
CA SER A 63 25.58 -0.32 -15.22
C SER A 63 25.60 -1.84 -15.56
N SER A 64 25.29 -2.73 -14.62
CA SER A 64 25.68 -4.13 -14.60
C SER A 64 24.55 -5.14 -14.38
N LEU A 65 23.28 -4.75 -14.40
CA LEU A 65 22.18 -5.70 -14.61
C LEU A 65 21.81 -5.77 -16.10
N ARG A 66 22.85 -5.94 -16.94
CA ARG A 66 22.66 -6.55 -18.25
C ARG A 66 22.40 -8.03 -17.98
N ALA A 67 21.18 -8.49 -18.26
CA ALA A 67 20.82 -9.89 -18.30
C ALA A 67 21.95 -10.71 -18.97
N PRO A 68 22.56 -11.71 -18.31
CA PRO A 68 23.42 -12.64 -18.99
C PRO A 68 22.54 -13.69 -19.70
N TYR A 69 22.77 -13.83 -21.01
CA TYR A 69 22.15 -14.72 -22.02
C TYR A 69 20.96 -14.11 -22.81
N THR A 70 20.93 -14.07 -24.15
CA THR A 70 21.88 -14.36 -25.25
C THR A 70 21.25 -13.83 -26.55
N ASN A 71 22.08 -13.31 -27.46
CA ASN A 71 21.84 -13.14 -28.91
C ASN A 71 20.46 -12.66 -29.39
N GLY A 72 20.33 -11.34 -29.52
CA GLY A 72 19.24 -10.73 -30.29
C GLY A 72 18.97 -9.32 -29.79
N SER A 73 19.13 -8.35 -30.66
CA SER A 73 18.89 -6.92 -30.45
C SER A 73 17.57 -6.60 -29.72
N SER A 74 17.63 -6.35 -28.41
CA SER A 74 16.80 -5.38 -27.67
C SER A 74 17.27 -5.26 -26.22
N THR A 75 17.94 -4.14 -25.91
CA THR A 75 18.25 -3.69 -24.55
C THR A 75 16.96 -3.38 -23.80
N GLU A 76 16.49 -4.30 -22.95
CA GLU A 76 15.41 -4.01 -22.00
C GLU A 76 16.01 -3.76 -20.60
N SER A 77 15.72 -2.58 -20.07
CA SER A 77 16.10 -2.12 -18.74
C SER A 77 15.10 -2.64 -17.70
N PHE A 78 15.52 -2.78 -16.44
CA PHE A 78 14.69 -3.12 -15.26
C PHE A 78 13.38 -2.32 -15.13
N LEU A 79 13.30 -1.16 -15.79
CA LEU A 79 12.14 -0.27 -15.84
C LEU A 79 11.11 -0.63 -16.92
N ASP A 80 11.38 -1.64 -17.75
CA ASP A 80 10.59 -1.99 -18.94
C ASP A 80 9.81 -3.31 -18.79
N SER A 81 9.53 -3.75 -17.56
CA SER A 81 8.73 -4.95 -17.26
C SER A 81 7.24 -4.75 -17.63
N ARG A 82 6.97 -4.66 -18.93
CA ARG A 82 5.70 -4.21 -19.52
C ARG A 82 4.70 -5.32 -19.82
N GLU A 83 5.10 -6.58 -19.76
CA GLU A 83 4.26 -7.66 -20.33
C GLU A 83 3.35 -8.39 -19.31
N HIS A 84 3.41 -8.08 -18.00
CA HIS A 84 2.70 -8.89 -16.99
C HIS A 84 1.97 -8.10 -15.89
N LEU A 85 1.61 -6.83 -16.13
CA LEU A 85 1.03 -6.00 -15.07
C LEU A 85 -0.49 -6.11 -14.95
N ARG A 86 -0.89 -6.40 -13.71
CA ARG A 86 -2.25 -6.54 -13.22
C ARG A 86 -2.94 -5.18 -13.23
N SER A 87 -4.10 -5.09 -13.89
CA SER A 87 -5.01 -3.95 -13.81
C SER A 87 -5.49 -3.72 -12.36
N GLY A 88 -4.79 -2.88 -11.58
CA GLY A 88 -5.10 -2.68 -10.16
C GLY A 88 -4.70 -1.32 -9.58
N GLY A 89 -3.55 -0.76 -9.97
CA GLY A 89 -3.07 0.54 -9.49
C GLY A 89 -3.80 1.75 -10.11
N PRO A 90 -3.61 2.96 -9.55
CA PRO A 90 -3.84 4.22 -10.26
C PRO A 90 -2.81 4.34 -11.40
N SER A 91 -3.24 4.19 -12.64
CA SER A 91 -2.37 4.23 -13.81
C SER A 91 -1.95 5.66 -14.16
N THR A 92 -0.77 6.09 -13.71
CA THR A 92 -0.10 7.26 -14.31
C THR A 92 0.50 6.83 -15.64
N HIS A 93 0.02 7.39 -16.75
CA HIS A 93 0.34 7.01 -18.14
C HIS A 93 1.79 7.35 -18.60
N ASN A 94 2.77 7.33 -17.69
CA ASN A 94 4.16 7.61 -18.01
C ASN A 94 4.91 6.30 -18.29
N ARG A 95 5.33 6.12 -19.55
CA ARG A 95 6.17 5.00 -20.00
C ARG A 95 7.49 4.97 -19.21
N GLY A 96 7.91 3.80 -18.71
CA GLY A 96 9.20 3.61 -18.03
C GLY A 96 9.23 3.81 -16.50
N VAL A 97 8.07 3.78 -15.83
CA VAL A 97 7.98 3.89 -14.35
C VAL A 97 7.63 2.52 -13.76
N LEU A 98 8.45 2.03 -12.82
CA LEU A 98 8.16 0.85 -12.01
C LEU A 98 6.75 0.96 -11.38
N GLU A 99 5.87 0.01 -11.67
CA GLU A 99 4.52 -0.01 -11.09
C GLU A 99 4.56 -0.60 -9.68
N ILE A 100 4.07 0.16 -8.70
CA ILE A 100 3.89 -0.31 -7.33
C ILE A 100 2.44 -0.77 -7.15
N GLY A 101 2.27 -2.02 -6.76
CA GLY A 101 0.98 -2.62 -6.46
C GLY A 101 0.37 -2.08 -5.17
N LEU A 102 -0.95 -2.14 -5.07
CA LEU A 102 -1.66 -1.84 -3.83
C LEU A 102 -1.30 -2.87 -2.74
N PRO A 103 -1.32 -2.47 -1.46
CA PRO A 103 -1.05 -3.40 -0.38
C PRO A 103 -2.16 -4.46 -0.37
N SER A 104 -1.77 -5.73 -0.41
CA SER A 104 -2.70 -6.85 -0.44
C SER A 104 -2.43 -7.80 0.71
N GLY A 105 -3.17 -8.91 0.80
CA GLY A 105 -2.87 -9.93 1.79
C GLY A 105 -1.68 -10.79 1.41
N GLY A 106 -1.28 -11.67 2.33
CA GLY A 106 -0.35 -12.76 2.04
C GLY A 106 1.04 -12.66 2.67
N SER A 107 1.32 -11.64 3.48
CA SER A 107 2.53 -11.60 4.33
C SER A 107 2.30 -10.71 5.57
N ASP A 108 3.32 -10.57 6.43
CA ASP A 108 3.26 -9.93 7.76
C ASP A 108 2.86 -8.45 7.74
N TYR A 109 3.20 -7.72 6.68
CA TYR A 109 2.94 -6.29 6.57
C TYR A 109 1.46 -5.90 6.66
N GLN A 110 0.55 -6.81 6.28
CA GLN A 110 -0.87 -6.52 6.21
C GLN A 110 -1.43 -6.06 7.56
N ARG A 111 -0.97 -6.65 8.68
CA ARG A 111 -1.48 -6.28 10.02
C ARG A 111 -1.04 -4.88 10.44
N PHE A 112 0.16 -4.45 10.05
CA PHE A 112 0.62 -3.09 10.32
C PHE A 112 -0.31 -2.06 9.67
N ILE A 113 -0.81 -2.34 8.47
CA ILE A 113 -1.80 -1.50 7.80
C ILE A 113 -3.18 -1.66 8.45
N THR A 114 -3.72 -2.88 8.47
CA THR A 114 -5.15 -3.09 8.75
C THR A 114 -5.52 -2.98 10.22
N PHE A 115 -4.57 -3.17 11.13
CA PHE A 115 -4.77 -3.06 12.58
C PHE A 115 -4.19 -1.76 13.14
N ALA A 116 -2.94 -1.45 12.82
CA ALA A 116 -2.20 -0.34 13.44
C ALA A 116 -2.22 0.96 12.63
N GLY A 117 -2.63 0.93 11.35
CA GLY A 117 -2.60 2.11 10.48
C GLY A 117 -1.19 2.62 10.22
N ILE A 118 -0.20 1.73 10.27
CA ILE A 118 1.18 2.04 9.91
C ILE A 118 1.33 1.80 8.39
N PRO A 119 1.79 2.81 7.63
CA PRO A 119 2.15 2.63 6.22
C PRO A 119 3.14 1.47 6.07
N ALA A 120 2.86 0.54 5.16
CA ALA A 120 3.72 -0.60 4.97
C ALA A 120 4.00 -0.90 3.49
N ALA A 121 5.13 -1.56 3.25
CA ALA A 121 5.56 -2.05 1.96
C ALA A 121 6.03 -3.51 2.06
N ASP A 122 5.83 -4.27 1.00
CA ASP A 122 6.27 -5.64 0.79
C ASP A 122 7.12 -5.68 -0.48
N LEU A 123 8.36 -6.12 -0.32
CA LEU A 123 9.33 -6.25 -1.40
C LEU A 123 9.57 -7.72 -1.69
N LYS A 124 9.42 -8.10 -2.95
CA LYS A 124 9.68 -9.45 -3.43
C LYS A 124 10.47 -9.39 -4.72
N LEU A 125 11.32 -10.40 -4.91
CA LEU A 125 11.93 -10.66 -6.19
C LEU A 125 11.32 -11.94 -6.73
N GLU A 126 10.67 -11.83 -7.89
CA GLU A 126 9.92 -12.93 -8.47
C GLU A 126 10.32 -13.13 -9.95
N PRO A 127 10.20 -14.34 -10.50
CA PRO A 127 10.38 -14.56 -11.93
C PRO A 127 9.43 -13.71 -12.77
N ARG A 128 8.22 -13.48 -12.26
CA ARG A 128 7.21 -12.54 -12.78
C ARG A 128 6.38 -11.98 -11.62
N PRO A 129 5.96 -10.69 -11.67
CA PRO A 129 5.16 -10.10 -10.60
C PRO A 129 3.86 -10.85 -10.30
N GLY A 130 3.68 -11.23 -9.04
CA GLY A 130 2.53 -12.00 -8.55
C GLY A 130 2.58 -13.49 -8.87
N GLN A 131 3.69 -14.01 -9.40
CA GLN A 131 3.88 -15.42 -9.68
C GLN A 131 4.92 -16.00 -8.73
N SER A 132 4.48 -16.91 -7.87
CA SER A 132 5.37 -17.68 -7.00
C SER A 132 6.22 -18.67 -7.80
N TYR A 133 7.24 -19.25 -7.17
CA TYR A 133 8.16 -20.21 -7.79
C TYR A 133 7.73 -21.66 -7.55
N ALA A 134 8.23 -22.56 -8.39
CA ALA A 134 7.80 -23.97 -8.42
C ALA A 134 8.00 -24.72 -7.09
N LEU A 135 8.95 -24.29 -6.26
CA LEU A 135 9.32 -24.97 -5.02
C LEU A 135 8.67 -24.34 -3.78
N TYR A 136 7.85 -23.28 -3.95
CA TYR A 136 7.22 -22.56 -2.86
C TYR A 136 6.41 -23.47 -1.93
N HIS A 137 6.63 -23.34 -0.62
CA HIS A 137 5.97 -24.16 0.42
C HIS A 137 6.19 -25.67 0.31
N THR A 138 7.26 -26.12 -0.35
CA THR A 138 7.62 -27.54 -0.45
C THR A 138 8.81 -27.89 0.45
N MET A 139 9.08 -29.18 0.63
CA MET A 139 10.30 -29.63 1.33
C MET A 139 11.60 -29.33 0.58
N TYR A 140 11.51 -28.82 -0.64
CA TYR A 140 12.66 -28.50 -1.50
C TYR A 140 13.13 -27.04 -1.33
N GLU A 141 12.55 -26.28 -0.41
CA GLU A 141 13.07 -24.97 0.01
C GLU A 141 14.29 -25.14 0.93
N THR A 142 15.41 -25.53 0.34
CA THR A 142 16.67 -25.83 1.05
C THR A 142 17.75 -24.80 0.70
N PRO A 143 18.80 -24.65 1.53
CA PRO A 143 19.94 -23.79 1.18
C PRO A 143 20.56 -24.14 -0.18
N TRP A 144 20.66 -25.44 -0.49
CA TRP A 144 21.16 -25.92 -1.78
C TRP A 144 20.36 -25.35 -2.96
N THR A 145 19.03 -25.29 -2.83
CA THR A 145 18.14 -24.71 -3.85
C THR A 145 18.47 -23.23 -4.10
N VAL A 146 18.76 -22.48 -3.05
CA VAL A 146 19.15 -21.07 -3.20
C VAL A 146 20.49 -20.95 -3.90
N GLU A 147 21.49 -21.65 -3.37
CA GLU A 147 22.89 -21.62 -3.82
C GLU A 147 23.11 -22.16 -5.24
N ASN A 148 22.23 -23.02 -5.74
CA ASN A 148 22.43 -23.69 -7.03
C ASN A 148 21.37 -23.33 -8.09
N LEU A 149 20.16 -22.90 -7.70
CA LEU A 149 19.07 -22.67 -8.63
C LEU A 149 18.51 -21.24 -8.59
N ILE A 150 18.32 -20.66 -7.41
CA ILE A 150 17.61 -19.37 -7.27
C ILE A 150 18.55 -18.17 -7.45
N ASP A 151 19.67 -18.15 -6.72
CA ASP A 151 20.64 -17.06 -6.79
C ASP A 151 22.06 -17.57 -6.48
N PRO A 152 22.70 -18.32 -7.40
CA PRO A 152 24.04 -18.88 -7.18
C PRO A 152 25.12 -17.83 -6.90
N SER A 153 24.89 -16.60 -7.38
CA SER A 153 25.80 -15.46 -7.20
C SER A 153 25.52 -14.62 -5.95
N PHE A 154 24.40 -14.89 -5.26
CA PHE A 154 23.83 -14.03 -4.20
C PHE A 154 23.61 -12.56 -4.63
N SER A 155 23.58 -12.26 -5.93
CA SER A 155 23.49 -10.89 -6.44
C SER A 155 22.09 -10.32 -6.29
N SER A 156 21.05 -11.15 -6.44
CA SER A 156 19.65 -10.80 -6.23
C SER A 156 19.37 -10.53 -4.76
N PHE A 157 19.82 -11.43 -3.87
CA PHE A 157 19.73 -11.23 -2.42
C PHE A 157 20.49 -9.97 -1.95
N THR A 158 21.68 -9.73 -2.51
CA THR A 158 22.44 -8.51 -2.22
C THR A 158 21.68 -7.26 -2.66
N SER A 159 21.09 -7.29 -3.86
CA SER A 159 20.38 -6.12 -4.42
C SER A 159 19.11 -5.78 -3.64
N ILE A 160 18.32 -6.79 -3.24
CA ILE A 160 17.13 -6.56 -2.42
C ILE A 160 17.50 -6.14 -1.00
N GLY A 161 18.57 -6.68 -0.42
CA GLY A 161 19.10 -6.24 0.88
C GLY A 161 19.54 -4.78 0.85
N GLN A 162 20.23 -4.36 -0.21
CA GLN A 162 20.61 -2.95 -0.41
C GLN A 162 19.39 -2.05 -0.59
N LEU A 163 18.39 -2.46 -1.38
CA LEU A 163 17.14 -1.72 -1.52
C LEU A 163 16.41 -1.57 -0.19
N TRP A 164 16.31 -2.66 0.57
CA TRP A 164 15.65 -2.68 1.87
C TRP A 164 16.31 -1.70 2.85
N ILE A 165 17.64 -1.74 2.95
CA ILE A 165 18.42 -0.82 3.79
C ILE A 165 18.28 0.61 3.30
N GLU A 166 18.32 0.87 2.00
CA GLU A 166 18.19 2.22 1.44
C GLU A 166 16.83 2.84 1.74
N ILE A 167 15.74 2.07 1.63
CA ILE A 167 14.40 2.53 2.02
C ILE A 167 14.36 2.87 3.51
N VAL A 168 14.85 1.98 4.37
CA VAL A 168 14.89 2.20 5.82
C VAL A 168 15.74 3.41 6.17
N HIS A 169 16.92 3.55 5.56
CA HIS A 169 17.82 4.69 5.76
C HIS A 169 17.14 6.01 5.40
N ARG A 170 16.44 6.08 4.26
CA ARG A 170 15.69 7.28 3.87
C ARG A 170 14.59 7.62 4.87
N LEU A 171 13.82 6.63 5.30
CA LEU A 171 12.73 6.84 6.26
C LEU A 171 13.23 7.28 7.63
N ALA A 172 14.36 6.73 8.09
CA ALA A 172 14.91 7.01 9.41
C ALA A 172 15.76 8.29 9.48
N ASN A 173 16.39 8.70 8.37
CA ASN A 173 17.44 9.73 8.38
C ASN A 173 17.05 11.02 7.63
N SER A 174 15.83 11.11 7.10
CA SER A 174 15.34 12.34 6.48
C SER A 174 14.85 13.34 7.53
N LEU A 175 15.16 14.62 7.33
CA LEU A 175 14.71 15.70 8.22
C LEU A 175 13.18 15.75 8.32
N VAL A 176 12.52 15.74 7.17
CA VAL A 176 11.08 15.51 7.03
C VAL A 176 10.88 14.08 6.53
N ILE A 177 9.97 13.32 7.14
CA ILE A 177 9.65 11.95 6.71
C ILE A 177 9.29 12.00 5.20
N PRO A 178 9.93 11.17 4.35
CA PRO A 178 9.81 11.28 2.89
C PRO A 178 8.51 10.65 2.36
N PHE A 179 7.41 10.91 3.06
CA PHE A 179 6.05 10.52 2.70
C PHE A 179 5.50 11.44 1.62
N ASN A 180 4.77 10.87 0.66
CA ASN A 180 4.05 11.64 -0.33
C ASN A 180 2.53 11.53 -0.12
N VAL A 181 2.00 12.42 0.70
CA VAL A 181 0.55 12.46 1.02
C VAL A 181 -0.28 12.95 -0.17
N LEU A 182 0.32 13.66 -1.13
CA LEU A 182 -0.36 14.08 -2.35
C LEU A 182 -0.63 12.90 -3.29
N ASP A 183 0.36 12.04 -3.51
CA ASP A 183 0.21 10.79 -4.27
C ASP A 183 -0.80 9.87 -3.57
N TYR A 184 -0.84 9.90 -2.23
CA TYR A 184 -1.86 9.17 -1.47
C TYR A 184 -3.27 9.68 -1.77
N ALA A 185 -3.51 11.00 -1.69
CA ALA A 185 -4.82 11.58 -2.01
C ALA A 185 -5.25 11.29 -3.47
N GLN A 186 -4.32 11.39 -4.43
CA GLN A 186 -4.59 11.06 -5.83
C GLN A 186 -4.96 9.59 -6.01
N SER A 187 -4.26 8.69 -5.30
CA SER A 187 -4.55 7.27 -5.29
C SER A 187 -5.94 6.99 -4.74
N LEU A 188 -6.31 7.59 -3.60
CA LEU A 188 -7.64 7.43 -3.02
C LEU A 188 -8.76 7.90 -3.96
N ILE A 189 -8.58 9.04 -4.65
CA ILE A 189 -9.54 9.51 -5.67
C ILE A 189 -9.70 8.48 -6.79
N SER A 190 -8.60 7.93 -7.31
CA SER A 190 -8.63 6.92 -8.37
C SER A 190 -9.29 5.63 -7.93
N LEU A 191 -8.97 5.15 -6.72
CA LEU A 191 -9.56 3.95 -6.13
C LEU A 191 -11.05 4.15 -5.86
N PHE A 192 -11.47 5.31 -5.36
CA PHE A 192 -12.87 5.60 -5.09
C PHE A 192 -13.70 5.69 -6.38
N ARG A 193 -13.13 6.22 -7.48
CA ARG A 193 -13.79 6.16 -8.80
C ARG A 193 -14.09 4.74 -9.24
N LYS A 194 -13.20 3.77 -8.94
CA LYS A 194 -13.46 2.34 -9.22
C LYS A 194 -14.64 1.82 -8.40
N VAL A 195 -14.80 2.28 -7.16
CA VAL A 195 -15.96 1.96 -6.30
C VAL A 195 -17.24 2.52 -6.91
N GLU A 196 -17.26 3.79 -7.33
CA GLU A 196 -18.42 4.41 -7.97
C GLU A 196 -18.83 3.66 -9.24
N VAL A 197 -17.87 3.31 -10.10
CA VAL A 197 -18.12 2.51 -11.30
C VAL A 197 -18.69 1.14 -10.95
N PHE A 198 -18.16 0.47 -9.92
CA PHE A 198 -18.66 -0.83 -9.49
C PHE A 198 -20.11 -0.75 -8.98
N LEU A 199 -20.40 0.18 -8.07
CA LEU A 199 -21.74 0.40 -7.53
C LEU A 199 -22.73 0.84 -8.63
N SER A 200 -22.28 1.58 -9.64
CA SER A 200 -23.14 2.03 -10.75
C SER A 200 -23.69 0.90 -11.60
N LYS A 201 -23.01 -0.25 -11.61
CA LYS A 201 -23.41 -1.49 -12.31
C LYS A 201 -24.36 -2.35 -11.49
N MET A 202 -24.55 -2.03 -10.22
CA MET A 202 -25.49 -2.72 -9.33
C MET A 202 -26.86 -2.05 -9.40
N ASP A 203 -27.94 -2.83 -9.32
CA ASP A 203 -29.32 -2.29 -9.29
C ASP A 203 -29.70 -1.81 -7.88
N LEU A 204 -28.94 -0.83 -7.36
CA LEU A 204 -29.14 -0.28 -6.02
C LEU A 204 -29.97 1.01 -6.03
N ARG A 205 -30.16 1.65 -7.19
CA ARG A 205 -30.70 3.02 -7.26
C ARG A 205 -32.13 3.13 -6.74
N LYS A 206 -32.96 2.10 -6.97
CA LYS A 206 -34.34 2.06 -6.45
C LYS A 206 -34.37 1.88 -4.94
N ALA A 207 -33.53 1.00 -4.42
CA ALA A 207 -33.48 0.68 -3.00
C ALA A 207 -32.67 1.71 -2.17
N SER A 208 -31.85 2.55 -2.81
CA SER A 208 -30.98 3.50 -2.13
C SER A 208 -30.92 4.86 -2.84
N PRO A 209 -32.01 5.67 -2.80
CA PRO A 209 -32.04 7.00 -3.41
C PRO A 209 -30.98 7.96 -2.86
N TRP A 210 -30.51 7.73 -1.63
CA TRP A 210 -29.47 8.51 -0.95
C TRP A 210 -28.05 8.26 -1.49
N LEU A 211 -27.83 7.13 -2.19
CA LEU A 211 -26.49 6.67 -2.58
C LEU A 211 -25.73 7.70 -3.45
N PRO A 212 -26.31 8.30 -4.51
CA PRO A 212 -25.60 9.27 -5.33
C PRO A 212 -25.12 10.49 -4.53
N HIS A 213 -25.94 10.99 -3.61
CA HIS A 213 -25.58 12.14 -2.77
C HIS A 213 -24.40 11.81 -1.84
N LYS A 214 -24.42 10.63 -1.19
CA LYS A 214 -23.33 10.22 -0.30
C LYS A 214 -22.02 9.97 -1.05
N LEU A 215 -22.06 9.35 -2.23
CA LEU A 215 -20.86 9.19 -3.06
C LEU A 215 -20.27 10.54 -3.49
N ASN A 216 -21.13 11.50 -3.86
CA ASN A 216 -20.69 12.86 -4.16
C ASN A 216 -20.04 13.56 -2.94
N ASN A 217 -20.58 13.37 -1.74
CA ASN A 217 -20.00 13.95 -0.53
C ASN A 217 -18.59 13.39 -0.25
N VAL A 218 -18.37 12.08 -0.46
CA VAL A 218 -17.03 11.48 -0.37
C VAL A 218 -16.09 12.07 -1.44
N GLN A 219 -16.56 12.21 -2.69
CA GLN A 219 -15.79 12.85 -3.76
C GLN A 219 -15.37 14.29 -3.42
N VAL A 220 -16.27 15.07 -2.82
CA VAL A 220 -15.98 16.44 -2.34
C VAL A 220 -14.93 16.40 -1.22
N ALA A 221 -15.09 15.51 -0.24
CA ALA A 221 -14.14 15.35 0.87
C ALA A 221 -12.74 14.95 0.35
N LEU A 222 -12.65 14.02 -0.61
CA LEU A 222 -11.38 13.61 -1.22
C LEU A 222 -10.68 14.77 -1.94
N ARG A 223 -11.41 15.67 -2.60
CA ARG A 223 -10.83 16.89 -3.23
C ARG A 223 -10.31 17.89 -2.21
N ARG A 224 -11.00 18.02 -1.07
CA ARG A 224 -10.53 18.83 0.07
C ARG A 224 -9.27 18.21 0.69
N PHE A 225 -9.26 16.89 0.88
CA PHE A 225 -8.08 16.14 1.33
C PHE A 225 -6.89 16.32 0.41
N GLN A 226 -7.07 16.18 -0.91
CA GLN A 226 -6.02 16.47 -1.88
C GLN A 226 -5.47 17.90 -1.75
N SER A 227 -6.33 18.88 -1.49
CA SER A 227 -5.92 20.27 -1.29
C SER A 227 -5.12 20.46 0.01
N ALA A 228 -5.50 19.79 1.11
CA ALA A 228 -4.75 19.78 2.37
C ALA A 228 -3.39 19.09 2.19
N CYS A 229 -3.35 17.91 1.57
CA CYS A 229 -2.13 17.18 1.22
C CYS A 229 -1.17 18.04 0.40
N ARG A 230 -1.68 18.79 -0.59
CA ARG A 230 -0.84 19.68 -1.41
C ARG A 230 -0.17 20.77 -0.57
N LYS A 231 -0.87 21.37 0.41
CA LYS A 231 -0.31 22.43 1.25
C LYS A 231 0.84 21.92 2.11
N ILE A 232 0.63 20.84 2.86
CA ILE A 232 1.68 20.26 3.72
C ILE A 232 2.82 19.66 2.89
N GLN A 233 2.54 19.13 1.69
CA GLN A 233 3.57 18.61 0.79
C GLN A 233 4.52 19.70 0.28
N LEU A 234 4.00 20.91 0.00
CA LEU A 234 4.81 22.06 -0.37
C LEU A 234 5.66 22.53 0.81
N GLU A 235 5.07 22.66 2.00
CA GLU A 235 5.81 23.03 3.22
C GLU A 235 6.96 22.04 3.50
N ALA A 236 6.70 20.73 3.39
CA ALA A 236 7.71 19.69 3.53
C ALA A 236 8.84 19.81 2.48
N GLN A 237 8.52 20.21 1.25
CA GLN A 237 9.50 20.39 0.16
C GLN A 237 10.37 21.63 0.39
N ASP A 238 9.78 22.75 0.82
CA ASP A 238 10.51 23.99 1.10
C ASP A 238 11.53 23.78 2.25
N ILE A 239 11.14 23.05 3.29
CA ILE A 239 12.05 22.67 4.40
C ILE A 239 13.16 21.75 3.89
N THR A 240 12.81 20.69 3.15
CA THR A 240 13.80 19.70 2.67
C THR A 240 14.80 20.30 1.67
N SER A 241 14.39 21.31 0.92
CA SER A 241 15.25 22.02 -0.04
C SER A 241 16.09 23.14 0.58
N GLY A 242 15.92 23.44 1.87
CA GLY A 242 16.61 24.54 2.55
C GLY A 242 16.09 25.93 2.17
N LEU A 243 14.92 26.02 1.53
CA LEU A 243 14.26 27.29 1.23
C LEU A 243 13.59 27.91 2.46
N SER A 244 13.40 27.14 3.51
CA SER A 244 12.79 27.59 4.76
C SER A 244 13.47 26.95 5.96
N ASP A 245 14.03 27.79 6.84
CA ASP A 245 14.46 27.37 8.16
C ASP A 245 13.24 27.13 9.05
N VAL A 246 13.29 26.06 9.84
CA VAL A 246 12.17 25.65 10.67
C VAL A 246 12.64 25.28 12.07
N SER A 247 11.86 25.64 13.09
CA SER A 247 12.16 25.24 14.47
C SER A 247 11.96 23.74 14.66
N ILE A 248 12.66 23.15 15.62
CA ILE A 248 12.54 21.71 15.95
C ILE A 248 11.08 21.35 16.27
N GLN A 249 10.35 22.20 16.98
CA GLN A 249 8.94 21.96 17.32
C GLN A 249 8.04 21.94 16.08
N ARG A 250 8.30 22.82 15.10
CA ARG A 250 7.52 22.84 13.86
C ARG A 250 7.85 21.64 12.98
N LEU A 251 9.12 21.23 12.94
CA LEU A 251 9.54 20.02 12.25
C LEU A 251 8.86 18.76 12.81
N ASP A 252 8.87 18.61 14.14
CA ASP A 252 8.23 17.50 14.84
C ASP A 252 6.71 17.48 14.59
N SER A 253 6.07 18.65 14.59
CA SER A 253 4.66 18.80 14.23
C SER A 253 4.37 18.32 12.81
N ILE A 254 5.17 18.71 11.81
CA ILE A 254 4.99 18.27 10.42
C ILE A 254 5.18 16.76 10.30
N ASN A 255 6.24 16.21 10.88
CA ASN A 255 6.52 14.77 10.84
C ASN A 255 5.40 13.97 11.53
N THR A 256 4.91 14.44 12.67
CA THR A 256 3.75 13.84 13.35
C THR A 256 2.51 13.85 12.46
N ARG A 257 2.18 14.99 11.84
CA ARG A 257 1.01 15.10 10.94
C ARG A 257 1.12 14.15 9.74
N LEU A 258 2.30 14.03 9.13
CA LEU A 258 2.57 13.09 8.04
C LEU A 258 2.45 11.63 8.51
N GLN A 259 3.02 11.30 9.68
CA GLN A 259 3.00 9.94 10.25
C GLN A 259 1.58 9.47 10.56
N TYR A 260 0.72 10.35 11.08
CA TYR A 260 -0.64 9.99 11.52
C TYR A 260 -1.68 10.06 10.40
N ALA A 261 -1.33 10.53 9.20
CA ALA A 261 -2.24 10.62 8.06
C ALA A 261 -2.88 9.25 7.70
N GLU A 262 -2.10 8.18 7.67
CA GLU A 262 -2.62 6.81 7.39
C GLU A 262 -3.55 6.30 8.50
N ARG A 263 -3.23 6.62 9.76
CA ARG A 263 -4.01 6.18 10.93
C ARG A 263 -5.43 6.74 10.94
N SER A 264 -5.65 7.87 10.28
CA SER A 264 -6.99 8.47 10.13
C SER A 264 -7.97 7.56 9.37
N PHE A 265 -7.47 6.59 8.60
CA PHE A 265 -8.30 5.64 7.84
C PHE A 265 -8.64 4.35 8.61
N LEU A 266 -8.35 4.29 9.91
CA LEU A 266 -8.78 3.20 10.78
C LEU A 266 -10.18 3.43 11.34
N ASP A 267 -11.07 2.45 11.17
CA ASP A 267 -12.34 2.41 11.88
C ASP A 267 -12.11 2.08 13.36
N SER A 268 -12.35 3.06 14.24
CA SER A 268 -12.28 2.87 15.69
C SER A 268 -13.53 2.19 16.27
N THR A 269 -14.62 2.11 15.51
CA THR A 269 -15.95 1.68 15.99
C THR A 269 -16.25 0.22 15.71
N ASP A 270 -15.57 -0.42 14.75
CA ASP A 270 -15.81 -1.83 14.42
C ASP A 270 -15.15 -2.78 15.43
N VAL A 271 -15.97 -3.27 16.36
CA VAL A 271 -15.57 -4.27 17.37
C VAL A 271 -15.62 -5.70 16.79
N SER A 272 -16.36 -5.92 15.71
CA SER A 272 -16.60 -7.26 15.16
C SER A 272 -15.36 -7.84 14.47
N ASN A 273 -14.51 -6.97 13.92
CA ASN A 273 -13.28 -7.38 13.26
C ASN A 273 -12.09 -6.55 13.73
N PRO A 274 -11.57 -6.82 14.94
CA PRO A 274 -10.57 -5.97 15.58
C PRO A 274 -9.24 -5.94 14.85
N PHE A 275 -9.01 -6.77 13.83
CA PHE A 275 -7.73 -6.82 13.10
C PHE A 275 -7.78 -6.28 11.67
N TYR A 276 -8.97 -5.97 11.14
CA TYR A 276 -9.17 -5.45 9.79
C TYR A 276 -10.04 -4.19 9.84
N ARG A 277 -9.46 -3.11 10.37
CA ARG A 277 -10.15 -1.82 10.62
C ARG A 277 -9.89 -0.78 9.55
N HIS A 278 -8.87 -0.97 8.72
CA HIS A 278 -8.50 0.01 7.71
C HIS A 278 -9.57 0.10 6.62
N LEU A 279 -10.20 1.26 6.47
CA LEU A 279 -11.39 1.43 5.63
C LEU A 279 -11.10 1.28 4.13
N VAL A 280 -9.87 1.59 3.71
CA VAL A 280 -9.42 1.47 2.31
C VAL A 280 -8.77 0.11 2.00
N PHE A 281 -7.81 -0.34 2.81
CA PHE A 281 -6.92 -1.47 2.51
C PHE A 281 -7.25 -2.78 3.24
N SER A 282 -8.43 -2.90 3.86
CA SER A 282 -8.85 -4.20 4.43
C SER A 282 -9.26 -5.19 3.34
N PRO A 283 -9.02 -6.50 3.53
CA PRO A 283 -9.43 -7.52 2.56
C PRO A 283 -10.96 -7.63 2.50
N SER A 284 -11.48 -7.97 1.32
CA SER A 284 -12.90 -8.25 1.10
C SER A 284 -13.28 -9.63 1.63
N LYS A 285 -14.48 -9.76 2.17
CA LYS A 285 -15.10 -11.04 2.55
C LYS A 285 -15.61 -11.82 1.32
N HIS A 286 -15.82 -11.15 0.20
CA HIS A 286 -16.44 -11.71 -1.01
C HIS A 286 -15.44 -11.94 -2.17
N SER A 287 -14.19 -11.48 -2.03
CA SER A 287 -13.17 -11.60 -3.08
C SER A 287 -11.84 -12.08 -2.52
N SER A 288 -11.24 -13.07 -3.18
CA SER A 288 -9.86 -13.49 -2.91
C SER A 288 -8.81 -12.51 -3.46
N ARG A 289 -9.21 -11.65 -4.41
CA ARG A 289 -8.38 -10.54 -4.90
C ARG A 289 -8.55 -9.34 -3.98
N PHE A 290 -7.48 -8.57 -3.83
CA PHE A 290 -7.53 -7.31 -3.11
C PHE A 290 -8.55 -6.36 -3.78
N THR A 291 -9.42 -5.79 -2.94
CA THR A 291 -10.48 -4.88 -3.35
C THR A 291 -10.39 -3.64 -2.46
N PRO A 292 -9.99 -2.47 -2.99
CA PRO A 292 -9.95 -1.24 -2.20
C PRO A 292 -11.38 -0.85 -1.78
N PHE A 293 -11.51 -0.23 -0.61
CA PHE A 293 -12.80 0.13 -0.02
C PHE A 293 -13.78 -1.07 0.06
N SER A 294 -13.25 -2.25 0.39
CA SER A 294 -14.05 -3.44 0.71
C SER A 294 -15.08 -3.15 1.80
N SER A 295 -14.80 -2.23 2.72
CA SER A 295 -15.74 -1.73 3.73
C SER A 295 -17.07 -1.21 3.13
N ILE A 296 -17.03 -0.59 1.94
CA ILE A 296 -18.21 -0.13 1.18
C ILE A 296 -18.74 -1.25 0.29
N LEU A 297 -17.85 -1.94 -0.42
CA LEU A 297 -18.26 -2.90 -1.44
C LEU A 297 -18.87 -4.19 -0.87
N ASP A 298 -18.38 -4.66 0.27
CA ASP A 298 -18.88 -5.90 0.89
C ASP A 298 -20.37 -5.80 1.28
N PRO A 299 -20.84 -4.75 1.98
CA PRO A 299 -22.28 -4.57 2.23
C PRO A 299 -23.11 -4.46 0.95
N ALA A 300 -22.61 -3.78 -0.08
CA ALA A 300 -23.33 -3.67 -1.36
C ALA A 300 -23.49 -5.04 -2.05
N ILE A 301 -22.43 -5.84 -2.07
CA ILE A 301 -22.46 -7.21 -2.60
C ILE A 301 -23.40 -8.08 -1.75
N ALA A 302 -23.32 -8.00 -0.43
CA ALA A 302 -24.17 -8.76 0.47
C ALA A 302 -25.66 -8.44 0.28
N TYR A 303 -26.02 -7.17 0.10
CA TYR A 303 -27.37 -6.78 -0.27
C TYR A 303 -27.79 -7.40 -1.60
N GLN A 304 -26.95 -7.31 -2.65
CA GLN A 304 -27.31 -7.86 -3.96
C GLN A 304 -27.52 -9.39 -3.93
N LEU A 305 -26.84 -10.11 -3.04
CA LEU A 305 -26.98 -11.56 -2.90
C LEU A 305 -28.20 -11.97 -2.07
N THR A 306 -28.65 -11.14 -1.12
CA THR A 306 -29.64 -11.55 -0.10
C THR A 306 -30.92 -10.73 -0.12
N SER A 307 -30.92 -9.56 -0.76
CA SER A 307 -31.97 -8.54 -0.71
C SER A 307 -32.35 -8.10 0.71
N ASN A 308 -31.46 -8.28 1.69
CA ASN A 308 -31.70 -7.92 3.08
C ASN A 308 -31.34 -6.44 3.35
N GLU A 309 -32.33 -5.63 3.70
CA GLU A 309 -32.19 -4.17 3.92
C GLU A 309 -31.16 -3.80 5.00
N THR A 310 -30.86 -4.71 5.95
CA THR A 310 -29.79 -4.48 6.92
C THR A 310 -28.44 -4.19 6.26
N HIS A 311 -28.16 -4.78 5.10
CA HIS A 311 -26.95 -4.52 4.33
C HIS A 311 -26.95 -3.13 3.67
N LEU A 312 -28.12 -2.54 3.37
CA LEU A 312 -28.20 -1.16 2.90
C LEU A 312 -27.84 -0.17 4.01
N HIS A 313 -28.29 -0.41 5.24
CA HIS A 313 -27.86 0.38 6.39
C HIS A 313 -26.35 0.24 6.65
N GLN A 314 -25.79 -0.97 6.51
CA GLN A 314 -24.35 -1.19 6.61
C GLN A 314 -23.59 -0.45 5.50
N LEU A 315 -24.09 -0.45 4.26
CA LEU A 315 -23.52 0.30 3.14
C LEU A 315 -23.52 1.80 3.42
N GLU A 316 -24.66 2.33 3.88
CA GLU A 316 -24.80 3.74 4.22
C GLU A 316 -23.82 4.16 5.32
N LEU A 317 -23.72 3.36 6.38
CA LEU A 317 -22.78 3.58 7.47
C LEU A 317 -21.33 3.50 6.99
N ALA A 318 -20.99 2.53 6.15
CA ALA A 318 -19.63 2.37 5.61
C ALA A 318 -19.19 3.59 4.79
N ILE A 319 -20.07 4.12 3.93
CA ILE A 319 -19.77 5.34 3.15
C ILE A 319 -19.57 6.54 4.10
N THR A 320 -20.40 6.64 5.13
CA THR A 320 -20.30 7.72 6.14
C THR A 320 -19.00 7.63 6.93
N LYS A 321 -18.58 6.42 7.33
CA LYS A 321 -17.30 6.17 8.01
C LYS A 321 -16.11 6.54 7.13
N VAL A 322 -16.14 6.19 5.85
CA VAL A 322 -15.10 6.59 4.90
C VAL A 322 -15.02 8.11 4.75
N GLN A 323 -16.17 8.80 4.62
CA GLN A 323 -16.20 10.25 4.59
C GLN A 323 -15.60 10.84 5.87
N TYR A 324 -16.02 10.36 7.03
CA TYR A 324 -15.51 10.80 8.34
C TYR A 324 -14.00 10.62 8.46
N ALA A 325 -13.47 9.46 8.04
CA ALA A 325 -12.04 9.20 8.03
C ALA A 325 -11.26 10.18 7.14
N ILE A 326 -11.81 10.55 5.98
CA ILE A 326 -11.20 11.56 5.09
C ILE A 326 -11.20 12.95 5.75
N GLU A 327 -12.29 13.34 6.41
CA GLU A 327 -12.35 14.61 7.15
C GLU A 327 -11.36 14.62 8.33
N SER A 328 -11.29 13.52 9.10
CA SER A 328 -10.28 13.37 10.17
C SER A 328 -8.86 13.43 9.63
N ALA A 329 -8.60 12.90 8.43
CA ALA A 329 -7.31 13.00 7.78
C ALA A 329 -7.00 14.45 7.34
N ILE A 330 -8.01 15.21 6.91
CA ILE A 330 -7.86 16.65 6.63
C ILE A 330 -7.45 17.38 7.91
N ASP A 331 -8.18 17.16 9.02
CA ASP A 331 -7.90 17.81 10.31
C ASP A 331 -6.51 17.46 10.84
N THR A 332 -6.07 16.21 10.65
CA THR A 332 -4.70 15.76 10.99
C THR A 332 -3.64 16.46 10.16
N LEU A 333 -3.96 16.89 8.94
CA LEU A 333 -3.05 17.60 8.05
C LEU A 333 -3.19 19.12 8.11
N HIS A 334 -4.02 19.67 8.99
CA HIS A 334 -4.00 21.09 9.34
C HIS A 334 -3.04 21.35 10.50
#